data_AF-A0A970D898-F1
#
_entry.id   AF-A0A970D898-F1
#
_cell.length_a   1.000
_cell.length_b   1.000
_cell.length_c   1.000
_cell.angle_alpha   90.00
_cell.angle_beta   90.00
_cell.angle_gamma   90.00
#
_symmetry.space_group_name_H-M   'P 1'
#
loop_
_entity.id
_entity.type
_entity.pdbx_description
1 polymer ?
#
loop_
_entity_poly.entity_id
_entity_poly.type
_entity_poly.pdbx_seq_one_letter_code
_entity_poly.pdbx_strand_id
1 'polypeptide(L)'
;MICAEYSDPELHRHSAAHIMISLNDSIEVIAEKERIKCKGVLIPARVYHTANTHGNGVLVFLFDNTTAVANQINQVRVISDEDVCKIQKVFRDFENGPKNADDYETFIQYIFCNIEISASGTAVTDERIQRSLR
;
A
#
# COMPACT_ATOMS: atom_id res chain seq x y z
N MET A 1 1.52 -8.06 9.23
CA MET A 1 1.59 -8.77 7.94
C MET A 1 0.45 -9.77 7.92
N ILE A 2 -0.60 -9.50 7.15
CA ILE A 2 -1.74 -10.43 7.04
C ILE A 2 -1.39 -11.40 5.93
N CYS A 3 -0.97 -12.60 6.30
CA CYS A 3 -0.87 -13.74 5.39
C CYS A 3 -2.11 -14.62 5.60
N ALA A 4 -2.74 -15.02 4.49
CA ALA A 4 -3.54 -16.25 4.35
C ALA A 4 -5.07 -16.22 4.14
N GLU A 5 -5.79 -15.08 4.11
CA GLU A 5 -7.26 -15.12 3.82
C GLU A 5 -7.74 -14.17 2.71
N TYR A 6 -6.81 -13.59 1.94
CA TYR A 6 -7.09 -12.58 0.90
C TYR A 6 -6.69 -13.07 -0.50
N SER A 7 -6.82 -14.38 -0.79
CA SER A 7 -6.30 -14.96 -2.03
C SER A 7 -6.89 -14.33 -3.29
N ASP A 8 -8.19 -13.99 -3.26
CA ASP A 8 -8.89 -13.18 -4.28
C ASP A 8 -10.12 -12.51 -3.61
N PRO A 9 -10.00 -11.33 -2.97
CA PRO A 9 -11.12 -10.69 -2.30
C PRO A 9 -12.23 -10.34 -3.30
N GLU A 10 -13.50 -10.48 -2.93
CA GLU A 10 -14.62 -9.96 -3.73
C GLU A 10 -14.50 -8.44 -3.93
N LEU A 11 -15.21 -7.88 -4.92
CA LEU A 11 -15.24 -6.43 -5.14
C LEU A 11 -15.75 -5.71 -3.88
N HIS A 12 -14.89 -4.91 -3.26
CA HIS A 12 -15.17 -4.28 -1.98
C HIS A 12 -14.66 -2.83 -1.93
N ARG A 13 -15.03 -2.14 -0.86
CA ARG A 13 -14.62 -0.76 -0.59
C ARG A 13 -14.49 -0.54 0.91
N HIS A 14 -13.40 0.09 1.34
CA HIS A 14 -13.22 0.47 2.75
C HIS A 14 -12.49 1.79 2.92
N SER A 15 -12.37 2.24 4.18
CA SER A 15 -11.80 3.54 4.54
C SER A 15 -10.28 3.63 4.36
N ALA A 16 -9.58 2.50 4.27
CA ALA A 16 -8.13 2.50 4.07
C ALA A 16 -7.72 2.66 2.60
N ALA A 17 -6.70 3.47 2.35
CA ALA A 17 -5.94 3.49 1.09
C ALA A 17 -4.92 2.34 1.07
N HIS A 18 -4.54 1.90 -0.14
CA HIS A 18 -3.64 0.77 -0.34
C HIS A 18 -2.39 1.15 -1.10
N ILE A 19 -1.30 0.52 -0.71
CA ILE A 19 -0.18 0.20 -1.59
C ILE A 19 -0.16 -1.31 -1.72
N MET A 20 -0.27 -1.83 -2.95
CA MET A 20 -0.16 -3.26 -3.22
C MET A 20 1.07 -3.50 -4.10
N ILE A 21 1.93 -4.44 -3.71
CA ILE A 21 3.14 -4.82 -4.45
C ILE A 21 3.17 -6.34 -4.56
N SER A 22 3.13 -6.87 -5.78
CA SER A 22 3.36 -8.29 -6.01
C SER A 22 4.81 -8.66 -5.72
N LEU A 23 5.04 -9.85 -5.17
CA LEU A 23 6.38 -10.35 -4.85
C LEU A 23 7.06 -11.08 -6.01
N ASN A 24 6.27 -11.55 -6.99
CA ASN A 24 6.75 -12.40 -8.08
C ASN A 24 6.35 -11.82 -9.45
N ASP A 25 5.19 -12.19 -9.98
CA ASP A 25 4.70 -11.77 -11.29
C ASP A 25 3.56 -10.74 -11.20
N SER A 26 3.04 -10.27 -12.32
CA SER A 26 1.90 -9.35 -12.35
C SER A 26 0.67 -9.93 -11.66
N ILE A 27 -0.04 -9.06 -10.95
CA ILE A 27 -1.39 -9.27 -10.44
C ILE A 27 -2.38 -8.54 -11.36
N GLU A 28 -3.64 -8.90 -11.24
CA GLU A 28 -4.73 -8.18 -11.88
C GLU A 28 -5.51 -7.41 -10.83
N VAL A 29 -5.72 -6.12 -11.03
CA VAL A 29 -6.50 -5.26 -10.14
C VAL A 29 -7.68 -4.73 -10.91
N ILE A 30 -8.88 -4.90 -10.37
CA ILE A 30 -10.08 -4.29 -10.93
C ILE A 30 -10.45 -3.14 -10.01
N ALA A 31 -10.35 -1.91 -10.48
CA ALA A 31 -10.73 -0.70 -9.76
C ALA A 31 -11.49 0.22 -10.69
N GLU A 32 -12.55 0.87 -10.20
CA GLU A 32 -13.34 1.84 -10.98
C GLU A 32 -13.88 1.31 -12.33
N LYS A 33 -14.09 -0.02 -12.43
CA LYS A 33 -14.49 -0.78 -13.64
C LYS A 33 -13.38 -0.94 -14.70
N GLU A 34 -12.16 -0.52 -14.41
CA GLU A 34 -10.99 -0.81 -15.21
C GLU A 34 -10.28 -2.05 -14.69
N ARG A 35 -9.73 -2.85 -15.62
CA ARG A 35 -8.92 -4.02 -15.32
C ARG A 35 -7.47 -3.69 -15.63
N ILE A 36 -6.62 -3.73 -14.60
CA ILE A 36 -5.24 -3.27 -14.64
C ILE A 36 -4.33 -4.46 -14.33
N LYS A 37 -3.50 -4.87 -15.29
CA LYS A 37 -2.44 -5.85 -15.05
C LYS A 37 -1.16 -5.12 -14.68
N CYS A 38 -0.66 -5.31 -13.46
CA CYS A 38 0.50 -4.58 -12.94
C CYS A 38 1.25 -5.39 -11.87
N LYS A 39 2.45 -4.95 -11.49
CA LYS A 39 3.18 -5.53 -10.35
C LYS A 39 3.06 -4.69 -9.08
N GLY A 40 2.60 -3.45 -9.19
CA GLY A 40 2.32 -2.60 -8.04
C GLY A 40 1.29 -1.53 -8.36
N VAL A 41 0.45 -1.20 -7.38
CA VAL A 41 -0.62 -0.21 -7.53
C VAL A 41 -0.86 0.55 -6.22
N LEU A 42 -1.21 1.82 -6.36
CA LEU A 42 -1.77 2.65 -5.29
C LEU A 42 -3.28 2.72 -5.50
N ILE A 43 -4.06 2.48 -4.45
CA ILE A 43 -5.54 2.54 -4.51
C ILE A 43 -6.04 3.50 -3.43
N PRO A 44 -6.78 4.56 -3.80
CA PRO A 44 -7.32 5.49 -2.82
C PRO A 44 -8.29 4.85 -1.84
N ALA A 45 -8.43 5.49 -0.68
CA ALA A 45 -9.50 5.17 0.24
C ALA A 45 -10.86 5.32 -0.45
N ARG A 46 -11.83 4.47 -0.08
CA ARG A 46 -13.21 4.50 -0.58
C ARG A 46 -13.36 4.29 -2.09
N VAL A 47 -12.37 3.74 -2.77
CA VAL A 47 -12.50 3.23 -4.14
C VAL A 47 -12.95 1.76 -4.10
N TYR A 48 -13.91 1.41 -4.95
CA TYR A 48 -14.29 0.00 -5.14
C TYR A 48 -13.20 -0.72 -5.91
N HIS A 49 -12.67 -1.79 -5.32
CA HIS A 49 -11.61 -2.57 -5.93
C HIS A 49 -11.64 -4.05 -5.53
N THR A 50 -10.99 -4.87 -6.34
CA THR A 50 -10.62 -6.26 -6.06
C THR A 50 -9.27 -6.52 -6.74
N ALA A 51 -8.55 -7.52 -6.26
CA ALA A 51 -7.31 -7.97 -6.87
C ALA A 51 -7.35 -9.49 -7.05
N ASN A 52 -6.97 -9.95 -8.23
CA ASN A 52 -6.62 -11.34 -8.45
C ASN A 52 -5.10 -11.49 -8.35
N THR A 53 -4.66 -12.29 -7.38
CA THR A 53 -3.23 -12.46 -7.11
C THR A 53 -2.59 -13.49 -8.03
N HIS A 54 -3.39 -14.34 -8.69
CA HIS A 54 -2.93 -15.50 -9.46
C HIS A 54 -1.97 -16.42 -8.67
N GLY A 55 -2.14 -16.49 -7.35
CA GLY A 55 -1.27 -17.26 -6.45
C GLY A 55 0.06 -16.59 -6.13
N ASN A 56 0.29 -15.35 -6.58
CA ASN A 56 1.46 -14.57 -6.19
C ASN A 56 1.31 -14.07 -4.74
N GLY A 57 2.42 -14.07 -3.99
CA GLY A 57 2.48 -13.33 -2.73
C GLY A 57 2.38 -11.84 -3.00
N VAL A 58 1.66 -11.10 -2.15
CA VAL A 58 1.46 -9.65 -2.29
C VAL A 58 1.75 -8.96 -0.96
N LEU A 59 2.53 -7.88 -1.00
CA LEU A 59 2.64 -6.93 0.09
C LEU A 59 1.49 -5.95 0.00
N VAL A 60 0.73 -5.84 1.09
CA VAL A 60 -0.38 -4.88 1.19
C VAL A 60 -0.11 -3.97 2.38
N PHE A 61 0.01 -2.68 2.11
CA PHE A 61 0.09 -1.63 3.11
C PHE A 61 -1.26 -0.91 3.16
N LEU A 62 -1.85 -0.87 4.34
CA LEU A 62 -3.15 -0.25 4.59
C LEU A 62 -2.95 1.03 5.39
N PHE A 63 -3.44 2.13 4.85
CA PHE A 63 -3.37 3.44 5.49
C PHE A 63 -4.77 3.94 5.77
N ASP A 64 -5.08 4.15 7.05
CA ASP A 64 -6.33 4.80 7.42
C ASP A 64 -6.41 6.20 6.81
N ASN A 65 -7.63 6.65 6.50
CA ASN A 65 -7.87 7.92 5.82
C ASN A 65 -7.46 9.14 6.66
N THR A 66 -7.14 8.99 7.94
CA THR A 66 -6.56 10.08 8.75
C THR A 66 -5.05 10.23 8.60
N THR A 67 -4.39 9.39 7.81
CA THR A 67 -2.92 9.47 7.61
C THR A 67 -2.56 10.43 6.48
N ALA A 68 -1.41 11.11 6.58
CA ALA A 68 -0.92 11.95 5.48
C ALA A 68 -0.57 11.14 4.23
N VAL A 69 -0.21 9.87 4.40
CA VAL A 69 0.03 8.92 3.30
C VAL A 69 -1.26 8.71 2.51
N ALA A 70 -2.37 8.41 3.18
CA ALA A 70 -3.66 8.21 2.50
C ALA A 70 -4.11 9.44 1.71
N ASN A 71 -3.87 10.65 2.22
CA ASN A 71 -4.19 11.90 1.51
C ASN A 71 -3.40 12.12 0.22
N GLN A 72 -2.23 11.47 0.07
CA GLN A 72 -1.42 11.55 -1.14
C GLN A 72 -1.83 10.51 -2.19
N ILE A 73 -2.60 9.49 -1.81
CA ILE A 73 -3.14 8.47 -2.72
C ILE A 73 -4.56 8.89 -3.12
N ASN A 74 -4.67 9.80 -4.09
CA ASN A 74 -5.94 10.39 -4.52
C ASN A 74 -6.55 9.78 -5.79
N GLN A 75 -5.77 9.00 -6.52
CA GLN A 75 -6.19 8.28 -7.73
C GLN A 75 -5.54 6.89 -7.78
N VAL A 76 -6.17 5.97 -8.52
CA VAL A 76 -5.55 4.68 -8.81
C VAL A 76 -4.32 4.93 -9.69
N ARG A 77 -3.14 4.49 -9.23
CA ARG A 77 -1.87 4.71 -9.96
C ARG A 77 -1.03 3.44 -9.95
N VAL A 78 -0.65 2.98 -11.13
CA VAL A 78 0.31 1.88 -11.28
C VAL A 78 1.71 2.36 -10.89
N ILE A 79 2.41 1.57 -10.09
CA ILE A 79 3.80 1.80 -9.71
C ILE A 79 4.69 1.21 -10.82
N SER A 80 5.78 1.90 -11.17
CA SER A 80 6.67 1.45 -12.22
C SER A 80 7.27 0.07 -11.89
N ASP A 81 7.47 -0.75 -12.92
CA ASP A 81 8.12 -2.06 -12.75
C ASP A 81 9.52 -1.93 -12.15
N GLU A 82 10.24 -0.84 -12.44
CA GLU A 82 11.55 -0.55 -11.87
C GLU A 82 11.49 -0.35 -10.36
N ASP A 83 10.55 0.49 -9.89
CA ASP A 83 10.41 0.78 -8.46
C ASP A 83 9.85 -0.42 -7.70
N VAL A 84 8.95 -1.19 -8.32
CA VAL A 84 8.51 -2.49 -7.77
C VAL A 84 9.70 -3.43 -7.60
N CYS A 85 10.58 -3.56 -8.60
CA CYS A 85 11.78 -4.40 -8.48
C CYS A 85 12.69 -3.96 -7.32
N LYS A 86 12.86 -2.65 -7.12
CA LYS A 86 13.63 -2.10 -5.99
C LYS A 86 12.97 -2.47 -4.66
N ILE A 87 11.66 -2.26 -4.51
CA ILE A 87 10.91 -2.57 -3.30
C ILE A 87 10.96 -4.07 -2.99
N GLN A 88 10.76 -4.93 -3.99
CA GLN A 88 10.84 -6.38 -3.82
C GLN A 88 12.22 -6.82 -3.32
N LYS A 89 13.30 -6.20 -3.84
CA LYS A 89 14.66 -6.51 -3.38
C LYS A 89 14.84 -6.14 -1.92
N VAL A 90 14.45 -4.91 -1.53
CA VAL A 90 14.57 -4.46 -0.14
C VAL A 90 13.68 -5.30 0.79
N PHE A 91 12.49 -5.70 0.36
CA PHE A 91 11.64 -6.60 1.15
C PHE A 91 12.32 -7.96 1.40
N ARG A 92 12.95 -8.56 0.38
CA ARG A 92 13.71 -9.81 0.56
C ARG A 92 14.88 -9.63 1.52
N ASP A 93 15.60 -8.52 1.42
CA ASP A 93 16.71 -8.23 2.34
C ASP A 93 16.20 -8.04 3.78
N PHE A 94 15.06 -7.34 3.94
CA PHE A 94 14.37 -7.15 5.22
C PHE A 94 13.85 -8.46 5.83
N GLU A 95 13.22 -9.34 5.05
CA GLU A 95 12.73 -10.63 5.55
C GLU A 95 13.85 -11.54 6.06
N ASN A 96 15.02 -11.48 5.43
CA ASN A 96 16.20 -12.26 5.82
C ASN A 96 17.03 -11.60 6.94
N GLY A 97 16.71 -10.36 7.30
CA GLY A 97 17.41 -9.58 8.31
C GLY A 97 16.80 -9.64 9.72
N PRO A 98 17.43 -8.93 10.69
CA PRO A 98 16.82 -8.65 11.97
C PRO A 98 15.54 -7.84 11.78
N LYS A 99 14.59 -8.03 12.70
CA LYS A 99 13.25 -7.42 12.63
C LYS A 99 13.01 -6.58 13.89
N ASN A 100 13.83 -5.56 14.09
CA ASN A 100 13.60 -4.57 15.14
C ASN A 100 12.75 -3.40 14.60
N ALA A 101 12.31 -2.50 15.49
CA ALA A 101 11.44 -1.39 15.11
C ALA A 101 12.09 -0.44 14.09
N ASP A 102 13.39 -0.18 14.22
CA ASP A 102 14.14 0.73 13.35
C ASP A 102 14.29 0.17 11.92
N ASP A 103 14.43 -1.16 11.80
CA ASP A 103 14.46 -1.85 10.50
C ASP A 103 13.12 -1.71 9.77
N TYR A 104 12.00 -1.84 10.49
CA TYR A 104 10.66 -1.66 9.93
C TYR A 104 10.45 -0.21 9.47
N GLU A 105 10.86 0.76 10.29
CA GLU A 105 10.75 2.17 9.93
C GLU A 105 11.56 2.49 8.67
N THR A 106 12.81 2.02 8.62
CA THR A 106 13.71 2.20 7.47
C THR A 106 13.11 1.58 6.21
N PHE A 107 12.56 0.37 6.31
CA PHE A 107 11.90 -0.31 5.20
C PHE A 107 10.70 0.48 4.67
N ILE A 108 9.81 0.95 5.56
CA ILE A 108 8.62 1.72 5.17
C ILE A 108 9.02 3.06 4.54
N GLN A 109 9.99 3.77 5.11
CA GLN A 109 10.51 5.01 4.54
C GLN A 109 11.10 4.79 3.14
N TYR A 110 11.82 3.69 2.93
CA TYR A 110 12.34 3.33 1.61
C TYR A 110 11.22 3.15 0.58
N ILE A 111 10.14 2.46 0.93
CA ILE A 111 8.98 2.29 0.03
C ILE A 111 8.42 3.66 -0.35
N PHE A 112 8.16 4.52 0.64
CA PHE A 112 7.59 5.86 0.40
C PHE A 112 8.42 6.70 -0.55
N CYS A 113 9.74 6.73 -0.37
CA CYS A 113 10.64 7.44 -1.27
C CYS A 113 10.57 6.94 -2.72
N ASN A 114 10.45 5.62 -2.93
CA ASN A 114 10.42 5.03 -4.28
C ASN A 114 9.09 5.25 -5.00
N ILE A 115 8.01 5.55 -4.28
CA ILE A 115 6.68 5.79 -4.87
C ILE A 115 6.25 7.27 -4.75
N GLU A 116 7.20 8.16 -4.44
CA GLU A 116 6.99 9.61 -4.33
C GLU A 116 5.95 10.02 -3.27
N ILE A 117 5.81 9.22 -2.21
CA ILE A 117 4.98 9.57 -1.05
C ILE A 117 5.89 10.24 -0.02
N SER A 118 5.52 11.44 0.41
CA SER A 118 6.19 12.14 1.50
C SER A 118 5.68 11.59 2.82
N ALA A 119 6.56 10.95 3.60
CA ALA A 119 6.21 10.45 4.92
C ALA A 119 6.03 11.64 5.89
N SER A 120 4.82 11.97 6.30
CA SER A 120 4.59 13.00 7.33
C SER A 120 3.32 12.77 8.16
N GLY A 121 3.38 11.84 9.12
CA GLY A 121 2.50 11.81 10.29
C GLY A 121 0.99 11.64 10.03
N THR A 122 0.21 11.90 11.09
CA THR A 122 -1.25 11.85 11.07
C THR A 122 -1.77 13.17 10.52
N ALA A 123 -2.53 13.12 9.43
CA ALA A 123 -3.31 14.25 8.96
C ALA A 123 -4.61 14.32 9.76
N VAL A 124 -4.52 14.69 11.05
CA VAL A 124 -5.73 14.96 11.84
C VAL A 124 -6.35 16.25 11.32
N THR A 125 -7.34 16.13 10.45
CA THR A 125 -8.06 17.28 9.87
C THR A 125 -9.36 17.61 10.61
N ASP A 126 -9.83 16.71 11.50
CA ASP A 126 -11.05 16.94 12.29
C ASP A 126 -10.76 17.91 13.45
N GLU A 127 -11.39 19.08 13.41
CA GLU A 127 -11.23 20.12 14.44
C GLU A 127 -11.56 19.63 15.85
N ARG A 128 -12.49 18.67 16.02
CA ARG A 128 -12.85 18.16 17.35
C ARG A 128 -11.70 17.36 17.94
N ILE A 129 -11.05 16.54 17.12
CA ILE A 129 -9.87 15.77 17.53
C ILE A 129 -8.69 16.71 17.79
N GLN A 130 -8.48 17.71 16.93
CA GLN A 130 -7.45 18.73 17.16
C GLN A 130 -7.65 19.50 18.47
N ARG A 131 -8.89 19.80 18.86
CA ARG A 131 -9.20 20.48 20.12
C ARG A 131 -8.95 19.61 21.36
N SER A 132 -9.05 18.28 21.23
CA SER A 132 -8.80 17.34 22.34
C SER A 132 -7.32 17.00 22.55
N LEU A 133 -6.45 17.37 21.60
CA LEU A 133 -4.99 17.18 21.70
C LEU A 133 -4.25 18.41 22.27
N ARG A 134 -5.00 19.45 22.69
CA ARG A 134 -4.48 20.67 23.33
C ARG A 134 -4.68 20.65 24.84
#